data_AF-A0A1V4RLH9-F1
#
_entry.id   AF-A0A1V4RLH9-F1
#
_cell.length_a   1.000
_cell.length_b   1.000
_cell.length_c   1.000
_cell.angle_alpha   90.00
_cell.angle_beta   90.00
_cell.angle_gamma   90.00
#
_symmetry.space_group_name_H-M   'P 1'
#
loop_
_entity.id
_entity.type
_entity.pdbx_description
1 polymer ?
#
loop_
_entity_poly.entity_id
_entity_poly.type
_entity_poly.pdbx_seq_one_letter_code
_entity_poly.pdbx_strand_id
1 'polypeptide(L)'
;DFRAGEKTFHLLTQLASQLTEGEIVVQTYSSGDWTIRCFKNFDFDKFARRELADRRELNYPPWSRLVSIIKGAFRCQILLKGKSSKALRELVQQCTQKLKGKRGVRMTIDVDPVEMM
;
A
#
# COMPACT_ATOMS: atom_id res chain seq x y z
N ASP A 1 3.92 10.78 6.21
CA ASP A 1 3.78 10.01 4.94
C ASP A 1 2.33 10.10 4.52
N PHE A 2 2.02 10.56 3.30
CA PHE A 2 0.63 10.72 2.84
C PHE A 2 -0.09 9.37 2.68
N ARG A 3 0.64 8.26 2.68
CA ARG A 3 0.08 6.90 2.66
C ARG A 3 -0.08 6.29 4.06
N ALA A 4 0.11 7.07 5.11
CA ALA A 4 0.04 6.55 6.48
C ALA A 4 -1.34 5.97 6.80
N GLY A 5 -2.42 6.67 6.44
CA GLY A 5 -3.79 6.19 6.66
C GLY A 5 -4.05 4.84 5.97
N GLU A 6 -3.70 4.73 4.68
CA GLU A 6 -3.80 3.47 3.91
C GLU A 6 -3.03 2.33 4.57
N LYS A 7 -1.77 2.57 4.96
CA LYS A 7 -0.94 1.55 5.61
C LYS A 7 -1.53 1.11 6.95
N THR A 8 -2.01 2.06 7.75
CA THR A 8 -2.65 1.75 9.03
C THR A 8 -3.92 0.94 8.84
N PHE A 9 -4.80 1.34 7.92
CA PHE A 9 -6.02 0.60 7.62
C PHE A 9 -5.71 -0.83 7.16
N HIS A 10 -4.77 -0.97 6.22
CA HIS A 10 -4.33 -2.26 5.70
C HIS A 10 -3.78 -3.17 6.81
N LEU A 11 -2.87 -2.65 7.63
CA LEU A 11 -2.28 -3.41 8.74
C LEU A 11 -3.34 -3.87 9.75
N LEU A 12 -4.24 -2.98 10.16
CA LEU A 12 -5.29 -3.32 11.11
C LEU A 12 -6.25 -4.36 10.54
N THR A 13 -6.61 -4.25 9.26
CA THR A 13 -7.47 -5.22 8.57
C THR A 13 -6.80 -6.59 8.46
N GLN A 14 -5.51 -6.62 8.12
CA GLN A 14 -4.73 -7.86 8.04
C GLN A 14 -4.57 -8.53 9.41
N LEU A 15 -4.35 -7.76 10.47
CA LEU A 15 -4.31 -8.31 11.83
C LEU A 15 -5.67 -8.85 12.24
N ALA A 16 -6.75 -8.13 11.91
CA ALA A 16 -8.12 -8.58 12.17
C ALA A 16 -8.48 -9.87 11.44
N SER A 17 -8.05 -10.03 10.18
CA SER A 17 -8.34 -11.24 9.40
C SER A 17 -7.60 -12.48 9.90
N GLN A 18 -6.52 -12.31 10.69
CA GLN A 18 -5.77 -13.41 11.29
C GLN A 18 -6.36 -13.89 12.62
N LEU A 19 -7.26 -13.12 13.22
CA LEU A 19 -7.88 -13.47 14.50
C LEU A 19 -9.17 -14.26 14.24
N THR A 20 -9.20 -15.50 14.73
CA THR A 20 -10.42 -16.32 14.73
C THR A 20 -11.34 -15.95 15.89
N GLU A 21 -10.76 -15.67 17.05
CA GLU A 21 -11.43 -15.15 18.25
C GLU A 21 -10.44 -14.24 18.99
N GLY A 22 -10.89 -13.12 19.53
CA GLY A 22 -10.06 -12.18 20.29
C GLY A 22 -10.45 -10.72 20.07
N GLU A 23 -9.76 -9.83 20.80
CA GLU A 23 -9.97 -8.38 20.72
C GLU A 23 -8.72 -7.68 20.23
N ILE A 24 -8.89 -6.70 19.33
CA ILE A 24 -7.80 -5.79 18.94
C ILE A 24 -7.92 -4.52 19.77
N VAL A 25 -6.91 -4.25 20.60
CA VAL A 25 -6.81 -3.01 21.36
C VAL A 25 -5.94 -2.01 20.59
N VAL A 26 -6.56 -0.95 20.08
CA VAL A 26 -5.85 0.15 19.41
C VAL A 26 -5.66 1.32 20.38
N GLN A 27 -4.41 1.59 20.76
CA GLN A 27 -4.05 2.77 21.55
C GLN A 27 -3.63 3.91 20.63
N THR A 28 -4.29 5.06 20.76
CA THR A 28 -4.02 6.24 19.93
C THR A 28 -4.31 7.52 20.72
N TYR A 29 -3.53 8.57 20.44
CA TYR A 29 -3.84 9.92 20.92
C TYR A 29 -4.97 10.58 20.12
N SER A 30 -5.28 10.06 18.93
CA SER A 30 -6.25 10.60 17.99
C SER A 30 -7.39 9.60 17.76
N SER A 31 -8.20 9.34 18.79
CA SER A 31 -9.36 8.43 18.69
C SER A 31 -10.41 8.88 17.66
N GLY A 32 -10.42 10.17 17.31
CA GLY A 32 -11.25 10.75 16.27
C GLY A 32 -10.70 10.59 14.85
N ASP A 33 -9.55 9.94 14.65
CA ASP A 33 -9.02 9.72 13.31
C ASP A 33 -10.01 8.91 12.45
N TRP A 34 -10.22 9.36 11.21
CA TRP A 34 -11.22 8.76 10.33
C TRP A 34 -10.83 7.35 9.89
N THR A 35 -9.53 7.03 9.81
CA THR A 35 -9.00 5.69 9.52
C THR A 35 -9.46 4.71 10.59
N ILE A 36 -9.30 5.08 11.86
CA ILE A 36 -9.69 4.26 13.02
C ILE A 36 -11.20 4.10 13.07
N ARG A 37 -11.96 5.15 12.79
CA ARG A 37 -13.43 5.10 12.73
C ARG A 37 -13.94 4.18 11.62
N CYS A 38 -13.32 4.20 10.44
CA CYS A 38 -13.71 3.30 9.34
C CYS A 38 -13.31 1.85 9.65
N PHE A 39 -12.12 1.63 10.24
CA PHE A 39 -11.66 0.31 10.65
C PHE A 39 -12.60 -0.33 11.69
N LYS A 40 -13.08 0.42 12.67
CA LYS A 40 -14.04 -0.09 13.68
C LYS A 40 -15.26 -0.78 13.07
N ASN A 41 -15.71 -0.31 11.91
CA ASN A 41 -16.87 -0.85 11.21
C ASN A 41 -16.49 -1.71 9.99
N PHE A 42 -15.20 -2.00 9.79
CA PHE A 42 -14.67 -2.66 8.58
C PHE A 42 -15.13 -2.02 7.26
N ASP A 43 -15.38 -0.69 7.27
CA ASP A 43 -15.96 0.03 6.14
C ASP A 43 -14.86 0.54 5.21
N PHE A 44 -14.33 -0.37 4.38
CA PHE A 44 -13.30 -0.06 3.39
C PHE A 44 -13.80 0.94 2.33
N ASP A 45 -15.05 0.82 1.88
CA ASP A 45 -15.58 1.69 0.82
C ASP A 45 -15.67 3.16 1.27
N LYS A 46 -16.07 3.39 2.53
CA LYS A 46 -16.05 4.74 3.11
C LYS A 46 -14.63 5.24 3.31
N PHE A 47 -13.72 4.38 3.78
CA PHE A 47 -12.31 4.71 3.91
C PHE A 47 -11.72 5.15 2.56
N ALA A 48 -11.85 4.30 1.54
CA ALA A 48 -11.29 4.51 0.21
C ALA A 48 -11.88 5.76 -0.44
N ARG A 49 -13.20 5.97 -0.40
CA ARG A 49 -13.80 7.19 -0.97
C ARG A 49 -13.23 8.47 -0.38
N ARG A 50 -13.02 8.51 0.94
CA ARG A 50 -12.46 9.67 1.61
C ARG A 50 -10.99 9.87 1.25
N GLU A 51 -10.17 8.82 1.36
CA GLU A 51 -8.74 8.86 1.05
C GLU A 51 -8.49 9.33 -0.39
N LEU A 52 -9.22 8.77 -1.35
CA LEU A 52 -9.05 9.11 -2.76
C LEU A 52 -9.51 10.54 -3.07
N ALA A 53 -10.53 11.06 -2.36
CA ALA A 53 -10.95 12.45 -2.48
C ALA A 53 -9.86 13.40 -1.95
N ASP A 54 -9.34 13.13 -0.75
CA ASP A 54 -8.28 13.95 -0.14
C ASP A 54 -7.00 13.90 -1.00
N ARG A 55 -6.63 12.73 -1.54
CA ARG A 55 -5.48 12.59 -2.46
C ARG A 55 -5.69 13.30 -3.79
N ARG A 56 -6.93 13.33 -4.31
CA ARG A 56 -7.25 14.08 -5.54
C ARG A 56 -7.08 15.58 -5.34
N GLU A 57 -7.56 16.11 -4.21
CA GLU A 57 -7.44 17.54 -3.89
C GLU A 57 -5.98 17.96 -3.70
N LEU A 58 -5.18 17.11 -3.05
CA LEU A 58 -3.77 17.36 -2.78
C LEU A 58 -2.82 16.98 -3.94
N ASN A 59 -3.36 16.53 -5.08
CA ASN A 59 -2.59 16.00 -6.21
C ASN A 59 -1.57 14.93 -5.79
N TYR A 60 -1.99 13.98 -4.95
CA TYR A 60 -1.22 12.80 -4.58
C TYR A 60 -1.58 11.58 -5.44
N PRO A 61 -0.72 10.56 -5.52
CA PRO A 61 -1.01 9.35 -6.29
C PRO A 61 -2.29 8.62 -5.84
N PRO A 62 -3.04 7.96 -6.75
CA PRO A 62 -2.82 7.79 -8.19
C PRO A 62 -3.07 8.99 -9.13
N TRP A 63 -3.44 10.18 -8.64
CA TRP A 63 -3.73 11.35 -9.49
C TRP A 63 -2.46 12.05 -10.01
N SER A 64 -1.31 11.76 -9.41
CA SER A 64 0.00 12.26 -9.83
C SER A 64 1.07 11.18 -9.73
N ARG A 65 2.24 11.45 -10.33
CA ARG A 65 3.45 10.62 -10.21
C ARG A 65 4.48 11.36 -9.37
N LEU A 66 4.77 10.82 -8.19
CA LEU A 66 5.80 11.35 -7.29
C LEU A 66 7.08 10.51 -7.39
N VAL A 67 8.22 11.19 -7.45
CA VAL A 67 9.55 10.58 -7.35
C VAL A 67 10.22 11.13 -6.10
N SER A 68 10.70 10.25 -5.23
CA SER A 68 11.41 10.65 -4.01
C SER A 68 12.91 10.59 -4.26
N ILE A 69 13.65 11.61 -3.83
CA ILE A 69 15.11 11.63 -3.85
C ILE A 69 15.60 11.43 -2.42
N ILE A 70 16.27 10.31 -2.16
CA ILE A 70 16.74 9.92 -0.82
C ILE A 70 18.25 9.77 -0.90
N LYS A 71 19.01 10.61 -0.18
CA LYS A 71 20.48 10.60 -0.18
C LYS A 71 21.09 10.62 -1.60
N GLY A 72 20.52 11.43 -2.49
CA GLY A 72 20.97 11.52 -3.89
C GLY A 72 20.54 10.36 -4.80
N ALA A 73 19.79 9.39 -4.30
CA ALA A 73 19.24 8.28 -5.09
C ALA A 73 17.74 8.49 -5.36
N PHE A 74 17.30 8.18 -6.58
CA PHE A 74 15.89 8.20 -6.93
C PHE A 74 15.20 6.92 -6.45
N ARG A 75 14.08 7.09 -5.73
CA ARG A 75 13.17 6.00 -5.37
C ARG A 75 11.90 6.12 -6.20
N CYS A 76 11.67 5.11 -7.03
CA CYS A 76 10.41 4.92 -7.74
C CYS A 76 9.71 3.67 -7.20
N GLN A 77 8.39 3.71 -7.19
CA GLN A 77 7.54 2.55 -6.88
C GLN A 77 6.63 2.33 -8.08
N ILE A 78 6.63 1.09 -8.59
CA ILE A 78 5.83 0.68 -9.74
C ILE A 78 4.87 -0.39 -9.24
N LEU A 79 3.56 -0.17 -9.46
CA LEU A 79 2.54 -1.16 -9.15
C LEU A 79 2.18 -1.90 -10.43
N LEU A 80 2.36 -3.22 -10.44
CA LEU A 80 1.98 -4.09 -11.55
C LEU A 80 0.66 -4.78 -11.19
N LYS A 81 -0.39 -4.54 -11.97
CA LYS A 81 -1.70 -5.20 -11.83
C LYS A 81 -1.99 -6.02 -13.08
N GLY A 82 -2.51 -7.23 -12.88
CA GLY A 82 -2.84 -8.15 -13.97
C GLY A 82 -3.73 -9.28 -13.49
N LYS A 83 -4.55 -9.84 -14.40
CA LYS A 83 -5.49 -10.92 -14.08
C LYS A 83 -4.81 -12.27 -13.86
N SER A 84 -3.59 -12.45 -14.37
CA SER A 84 -2.81 -13.69 -14.28
C SER A 84 -1.56 -13.46 -13.45
N SER A 85 -1.50 -14.11 -12.29
CA SER A 85 -0.31 -14.13 -11.42
C SER A 85 0.90 -14.72 -12.15
N LYS A 86 0.68 -15.73 -13.01
CA LYS A 86 1.71 -16.35 -13.85
C LYS A 86 2.34 -15.32 -14.80
N ALA A 87 1.52 -14.57 -15.53
CA ALA A 87 2.00 -13.54 -16.47
C ALA A 87 2.74 -12.41 -15.74
N LEU A 88 2.24 -11.98 -14.58
CA LEU A 88 2.93 -10.99 -13.74
C LEU A 88 4.29 -11.51 -13.26
N ARG A 89 4.36 -12.77 -12.83
CA ARG A 89 5.60 -13.41 -12.38
C ARG A 89 6.63 -13.50 -13.50
N GLU A 90 6.20 -13.92 -14.70
CA GLU A 90 7.06 -13.97 -15.89
C GLU A 90 7.61 -12.58 -16.24
N LEU A 91 6.77 -11.55 -16.22
CA LEU A 91 7.18 -10.18 -16.48
C LEU A 91 8.19 -9.68 -15.44
N VAL A 92 7.89 -9.88 -14.14
CA VAL A 92 8.78 -9.49 -13.04
C VAL A 92 10.12 -10.20 -13.14
N GLN A 93 10.13 -11.48 -13.50
CA GLN A 93 11.36 -12.25 -13.68
C GLN A 93 12.20 -11.69 -14.83
N GLN A 94 11.59 -11.37 -15.97
CA GLN A 94 12.28 -10.76 -17.12
C GLN A 94 12.86 -9.39 -16.77
N CYS A 95 12.10 -8.54 -16.08
CA CYS A 95 12.56 -7.22 -15.61
C CYS A 95 13.73 -7.37 -14.62
N THR A 96 13.62 -8.31 -13.69
CA THR A 96 14.66 -8.60 -12.71
C THR A 96 15.95 -9.02 -13.39
N GLN A 97 15.87 -9.89 -14.39
CA GLN A 97 17.04 -10.36 -15.14
C GLN A 97 17.76 -9.20 -15.87
N LYS A 98 17.02 -8.28 -16.48
CA LYS A 98 17.57 -7.11 -17.18
C LYS A 98 18.20 -6.07 -16.25
N LEU A 99 17.74 -6.01 -15.00
CA LEU A 99 18.25 -5.07 -13.99
C LEU A 99 19.34 -5.67 -13.11
N LYS A 100 19.50 -7.01 -13.11
CA LYS A 100 20.52 -7.72 -12.36
C LYS A 100 21.91 -7.28 -12.83
N GLY A 101 22.70 -6.71 -11.92
CA GLY A 101 24.07 -6.26 -12.19
C GLY A 101 24.24 -4.79 -12.59
N LYS A 102 23.15 -4.01 -12.70
CA LYS A 102 23.28 -2.55 -12.89
C LYS A 102 23.79 -1.89 -11.61
N ARG A 103 24.98 -1.28 -11.67
CA ARG A 103 25.53 -0.47 -10.56
C ARG A 103 24.57 0.68 -10.23
N GLY A 104 24.33 0.90 -8.93
CA GLY A 104 23.50 2.00 -8.42
C GLY A 104 22.00 1.73 -8.37
N VAL A 105 21.53 0.54 -8.79
CA VAL A 105 20.10 0.19 -8.75
C VAL A 105 19.84 -0.85 -7.66
N ARG A 106 19.02 -0.49 -6.67
CA ARG A 106 18.47 -1.43 -5.67
C ARG A 106 17.00 -1.65 -6.00
N MET A 107 16.60 -2.91 -6.19
CA MET A 107 15.22 -3.28 -6.45
C MET A 107 14.69 -4.15 -5.32
N THR A 108 13.47 -3.86 -4.87
CA THR A 108 12.71 -4.64 -3.90
C THR A 108 11.38 -4.99 -4.54
N ILE A 109 11.01 -6.27 -4.51
CA ILE A 109 9.73 -6.76 -5.01
C ILE A 109 8.91 -7.12 -3.79
N ASP A 110 7.74 -6.50 -3.67
CA ASP A 110 6.76 -6.78 -2.64
C ASP A 110 5.53 -7.39 -3.32
N VAL A 111 4.98 -8.45 -2.75
CA VAL A 111 3.83 -9.17 -3.31
C VAL A 111 2.75 -9.20 -2.25
N ASP A 112 1.67 -8.45 -2.49
CA ASP A 112 0.53 -8.41 -1.58
C ASP A 112 -0.12 -9.81 -1.47
N PRO A 113 -0.55 -10.24 -0.26
CA PRO A 113 -1.31 -11.47 -0.08
C PRO A 113 -2.60 -11.44 -0.91
N VAL A 114 -2.95 -12.58 -1.53
CA VAL A 114 -4.09 -12.69 -2.46
C VAL A 114 -5.45 -12.56 -1.75
N GLU A 115 -5.51 -12.73 -0.43
CA GLU A 115 -6.74 -12.60 0.35
C GLU A 115 -6.76 -11.28 1.12
N MET A 116 -7.37 -10.27 0.50
CA MET A 116 -7.85 -9.05 1.15
C MET A 116 -9.36 -8.86 0.91
N MET A 117 -10.09 -9.96 0.73
CA MET A 117 -11.54 -9.99 0.57
C MET A 117 -12.14 -11.03 1.50
#